data_AF-A0A1G3XUX1-F1
#
_entry.id   AF-A0A1G3XUX1-F1
#
_cell.length_a   1.000
_cell.length_b   1.000
_cell.length_c   1.000
_cell.angle_alpha   90.00
_cell.angle_beta   90.00
_cell.angle_gamma   90.00
#
_symmetry.space_group_name_H-M   'P 1'
#
loop_
_entity.id
_entity.type
_entity.pdbx_description
1 polymer ?
#
loop_
_entity_poly.entity_id
_entity_poly.type
_entity_poly.pdbx_seq_one_letter_code
_entity_poly.pdbx_strand_id
1 'polypeptide(L)'
;DGVDNRLRKKDATIMHNIVSATEKHDEQHVSAHANELAETRKMARLTNQTKMVLEQISLRMETIEDMGDLANVMAPIVPVVRGIKSGLSNIMPDAGSAIGEIGDMMSGLLVDVGHISGSTLTFEPGSEDAEKIMAEAMAVAEQKRMEKFPQVPTNNVNFGQPEQS
;
A
#
# COMPACT_ATOMS: atom_id res chain seq x y z
N ASP A 1 -3.98 -21.23 -10.61
CA ASP A 1 -3.15 -22.12 -11.46
C ASP A 1 -2.93 -21.68 -12.92
N GLY A 2 -3.71 -20.74 -13.48
CA GLY A 2 -3.53 -20.33 -14.88
C GLY A 2 -2.25 -19.53 -15.20
N VAL A 3 -1.79 -18.68 -14.27
CA VAL A 3 -0.64 -17.78 -14.49
C VAL A 3 0.68 -18.54 -14.46
N ASP A 4 0.90 -19.39 -13.47
CA ASP A 4 2.12 -20.20 -13.36
C ASP A 4 2.30 -21.10 -14.58
N ASN A 5 1.23 -21.74 -15.05
CA ASN A 5 1.28 -22.54 -16.28
C ASN A 5 1.61 -21.71 -17.53
N ARG A 6 1.10 -20.48 -17.64
CA ARG A 6 1.45 -19.56 -18.74
C ARG A 6 2.92 -19.16 -18.69
N LEU A 7 3.45 -18.83 -17.51
CA LEU A 7 4.85 -18.46 -17.34
C LEU A 7 5.79 -19.64 -17.63
N ARG A 8 5.43 -20.85 -17.20
CA ARG A 8 6.19 -22.08 -17.51
C ARG A 8 6.19 -22.40 -19.01
N LYS A 9 5.04 -22.26 -19.69
CA LYS A 9 4.96 -22.43 -21.14
C LYS A 9 5.83 -21.39 -21.87
N LYS A 10 5.75 -20.14 -21.44
CA LYS A 10 6.55 -19.05 -22.00
C LYS A 10 8.06 -19.28 -21.80
N ASP A 11 8.49 -19.70 -20.61
CA ASP A 11 9.88 -20.10 -20.32
C ASP A 11 10.36 -21.17 -21.31
N ALA A 12 9.61 -22.25 -21.46
CA ALA A 12 9.94 -23.34 -22.38
C ALA A 12 10.03 -22.87 -23.84
N THR A 13 9.11 -22.02 -24.28
CA THR A 13 9.13 -21.44 -25.64
C THR A 13 10.36 -20.57 -25.85
N ILE A 14 10.68 -19.67 -24.91
CA ILE A 14 11.86 -18.81 -25.05
C ILE A 14 13.15 -19.64 -25.03
N MET A 15 13.23 -20.65 -24.17
CA MET A 15 14.37 -21.57 -24.14
C MET A 15 14.56 -22.28 -25.49
N HIS A 16 13.48 -22.76 -26.10
CA HIS A 16 13.55 -23.36 -27.43
C HIS A 16 14.04 -22.37 -28.50
N ASN A 17 13.60 -21.11 -28.43
CA ASN A 17 14.05 -20.06 -29.34
C ASN A 17 15.54 -19.73 -29.15
N ILE A 18 16.05 -19.72 -27.91
CA ILE A 18 17.48 -19.53 -27.62
C ILE A 18 18.30 -20.64 -28.29
N VAL A 19 17.89 -21.90 -28.13
CA VAL A 19 18.58 -23.04 -28.76
C VAL A 19 18.57 -22.89 -30.28
N SER A 20 17.41 -22.59 -30.87
CA SER A 20 17.26 -22.42 -32.32
C SER A 20 18.08 -21.24 -32.88
N ALA A 21 18.18 -20.13 -32.15
CA ALA A 21 19.00 -18.98 -32.54
C ALA A 21 20.51 -19.28 -32.41
N THR A 22 20.88 -20.05 -31.38
CA THR A 22 22.27 -20.51 -31.17
C THR A 22 22.73 -21.41 -32.30
N GLU A 23 21.91 -22.36 -32.74
CA GLU A 23 22.19 -23.25 -33.89
C GLU A 23 22.36 -22.49 -35.20
N LYS A 24 21.73 -21.32 -35.34
CA LYS A 24 21.83 -20.44 -36.51
C LYS A 24 22.96 -19.42 -36.40
N HIS A 25 23.75 -19.44 -35.33
CA HIS A 25 24.77 -18.45 -35.01
C HIS A 25 24.24 -17.00 -34.96
N ASP A 26 22.99 -16.82 -34.53
CA ASP A 26 22.32 -15.53 -34.43
C ASP A 26 22.49 -14.95 -33.02
N GLU A 27 23.68 -14.42 -32.73
CA GLU A 27 24.04 -13.95 -31.39
C GLU A 27 23.14 -12.81 -30.87
N GLN A 28 22.63 -11.96 -31.77
CA GLN A 28 21.70 -10.89 -31.37
C GLN A 28 20.41 -11.45 -30.81
N HIS A 29 19.80 -12.42 -31.50
CA HIS A 29 18.56 -13.05 -31.03
C HIS A 29 18.79 -13.92 -29.79
N VAL A 30 19.94 -14.57 -29.66
CA VAL A 30 20.32 -15.30 -28.43
C VAL A 30 20.31 -14.37 -27.21
N SER A 31 21.00 -13.22 -27.30
CA SER A 31 21.07 -12.25 -26.20
C SER A 31 19.70 -11.68 -25.84
N ALA A 32 18.89 -11.32 -26.85
CA ALA A 32 17.54 -10.80 -26.63
C ALA A 32 16.63 -11.82 -25.92
N HIS A 33 16.60 -13.07 -26.40
CA HIS A 33 15.79 -14.13 -25.78
C HIS A 33 16.29 -14.51 -24.38
N ALA A 34 17.61 -14.47 -24.13
CA ALA A 34 18.16 -14.72 -22.80
C ALA A 34 17.68 -13.68 -21.78
N ASN A 35 17.65 -12.40 -22.16
CA ASN A 35 17.11 -11.33 -21.32
C ASN A 35 15.61 -11.50 -21.04
N GLU A 36 14.83 -11.86 -22.07
CA GLU A 36 13.39 -12.14 -21.91
C GLU A 36 13.14 -13.34 -20.98
N LEU A 37 13.95 -14.40 -21.10
CA LEU A 37 13.86 -15.57 -20.24
C LEU A 37 14.19 -15.22 -18.79
N ALA A 38 15.23 -14.40 -18.56
CA ALA A 38 15.61 -13.95 -17.23
C ALA A 38 14.47 -13.19 -16.55
N GLU A 39 13.83 -12.27 -17.26
CA GLU A 39 12.68 -11.52 -16.72
C GLU A 39 11.47 -12.44 -16.51
N THR A 40 11.17 -13.34 -17.45
CA THR A 40 10.09 -14.33 -17.31
C THR A 40 10.25 -15.18 -16.04
N ARG A 41 11.48 -15.62 -15.73
CA ARG A 41 11.78 -16.37 -14.50
C ARG A 41 11.67 -15.53 -13.24
N LYS A 42 12.06 -14.26 -13.30
CA LYS A 42 11.88 -13.31 -12.21
C LYS A 42 10.39 -13.09 -11.92
N MET A 43 9.56 -12.96 -12.95
CA MET A 43 8.11 -12.89 -12.82
C MET A 43 7.55 -14.16 -12.14
N ALA A 44 7.99 -15.35 -12.57
CA ALA A 44 7.54 -16.61 -11.97
C ALA A 44 7.88 -16.73 -10.47
N ARG A 45 9.08 -16.29 -10.07
CA ARG A 45 9.47 -16.26 -8.65
C ARG A 45 8.58 -15.30 -7.84
N LEU A 46 8.38 -14.09 -8.35
CA LEU A 46 7.53 -13.10 -7.67
C LEU A 46 6.10 -13.60 -7.52
N THR A 47 5.51 -14.17 -8.57
CA THR A 47 4.14 -14.72 -8.51
C THR A 47 4.02 -15.81 -7.45
N ASN A 48 4.98 -16.73 -7.37
CA ASN A 48 4.96 -17.79 -6.36
C ASN A 48 5.14 -17.24 -4.94
N GLN A 49 6.03 -16.27 -4.75
CA GLN A 49 6.20 -15.60 -3.46
C GLN A 49 4.92 -14.88 -3.04
N THR A 50 4.30 -14.13 -3.94
CA THR A 50 3.02 -13.46 -3.68
C THR A 50 1.94 -14.45 -3.26
N LYS A 51 1.83 -15.60 -3.94
CA LYS A 51 0.85 -16.63 -3.57
C LYS A 51 1.04 -17.09 -2.13
N MET A 52 2.27 -17.45 -1.74
CA MET A 52 2.57 -17.89 -0.37
C MET A 52 2.28 -16.80 0.66
N VAL A 53 2.64 -15.55 0.37
CA VAL A 53 2.40 -14.44 1.29
C VAL A 53 0.90 -14.18 1.46
N LEU A 54 0.12 -14.22 0.38
CA LEU A 54 -1.33 -14.07 0.46
C LEU A 54 -1.99 -15.23 1.21
N GLU A 55 -1.51 -16.46 1.04
CA GLU A 55 -1.96 -17.61 1.83
C GLU A 55 -1.66 -17.40 3.32
N GLN A 56 -0.47 -16.93 3.66
CA GLN A 56 -0.09 -16.65 5.05
C GLN A 56 -0.94 -15.52 5.66
N ILE A 57 -1.23 -14.47 4.88
CA ILE A 57 -2.14 -13.39 5.29
C ILE A 57 -3.53 -13.96 5.54
N SER A 58 -4.06 -14.76 4.62
CA SER A 58 -5.38 -15.39 4.75
C SER A 58 -5.50 -16.22 6.02
N LEU A 59 -4.52 -17.07 6.31
CA LEU A 59 -4.49 -17.88 7.53
C LEU A 59 -4.48 -17.03 8.80
N ARG A 60 -3.73 -15.93 8.81
CA ARG A 60 -3.68 -15.02 9.97
C ARG A 60 -4.99 -14.26 10.15
N MET A 61 -5.68 -13.94 9.05
CA MET A 61 -6.99 -13.30 9.10
C MET A 61 -8.09 -14.27 9.58
N GLU A 62 -7.97 -15.56 9.25
CA GLU A 62 -8.91 -16.60 9.70
C GLU A 62 -8.87 -16.81 11.22
N THR A 63 -7.73 -16.54 11.86
CA THR A 63 -7.55 -16.68 13.32
C THR A 63 -8.04 -15.48 14.14
N ILE A 64 -8.64 -14.47 13.52
CA ILE A 64 -9.11 -13.27 14.23
C ILE A 64 -10.48 -13.56 14.86
N GLU A 65 -10.51 -13.70 16.19
CA GLU A 65 -11.76 -13.92 16.95
C GLU A 65 -12.32 -12.64 17.58
N ASP A 66 -11.47 -11.65 17.92
CA ASP A 66 -11.87 -10.39 18.59
C ASP A 66 -11.46 -9.14 17.78
N MET A 67 -12.38 -8.17 17.64
CA MET A 67 -12.12 -6.88 16.96
C MET A 67 -10.98 -6.07 17.60
N GLY A 68 -10.67 -6.30 18.89
CA GLY A 68 -9.57 -5.65 19.60
C GLY A 68 -8.18 -6.08 19.12
N ASP A 69 -8.04 -7.29 18.57
CA ASP A 69 -6.76 -7.81 18.08
C ASP A 69 -6.56 -7.58 16.56
N LEU A 70 -7.62 -7.12 15.88
CA LEU A 70 -7.62 -6.86 14.45
C LEU A 70 -6.55 -5.84 14.05
N ALA A 71 -6.34 -4.77 14.83
CA ALA A 71 -5.30 -3.79 14.56
C ALA A 71 -3.88 -4.37 14.66
N ASN A 72 -3.61 -5.17 15.68
CA ASN A 72 -2.31 -5.82 15.89
C ASN A 72 -1.99 -6.84 14.80
N VAL A 73 -3.03 -7.50 14.28
CA VAL A 73 -2.91 -8.47 13.18
C VAL A 73 -2.72 -7.76 11.84
N MET A 74 -3.51 -6.73 11.54
CA MET A 74 -3.53 -6.07 10.24
C MET A 74 -2.41 -5.06 10.02
N ALA A 75 -1.99 -4.31 11.04
CA ALA A 75 -0.95 -3.28 10.92
C ALA A 75 0.33 -3.78 10.22
N PRO A 76 0.91 -4.95 10.58
CA PRO A 76 2.08 -5.46 9.88
C PRO A 76 1.78 -6.05 8.48
N ILE A 77 0.53 -6.34 8.14
CA ILE A 77 0.15 -6.94 6.86
C ILE A 77 0.00 -5.90 5.74
N VAL A 78 -0.59 -4.73 6.06
CA VAL A 78 -0.82 -3.65 5.09
C VAL A 78 0.43 -3.26 4.28
N PRO A 79 1.62 -3.01 4.88
CA PRO A 79 2.81 -2.69 4.11
C PRO A 79 3.26 -3.85 3.20
N VAL A 80 3.05 -5.11 3.61
CA VAL A 80 3.37 -6.29 2.80
C VAL A 80 2.49 -6.36 1.55
N VAL A 81 1.18 -6.13 1.70
CA VAL A 81 0.22 -6.09 0.58
C VAL A 81 0.56 -4.95 -0.38
N ARG A 82 0.95 -3.77 0.12
CA ARG A 82 1.43 -2.65 -0.71
C ARG A 82 2.73 -2.99 -1.45
N GLY A 83 3.65 -3.73 -0.83
CA GLY A 83 4.87 -4.23 -1.48
C GLY A 83 4.56 -5.19 -2.63
N ILE A 84 3.60 -6.11 -2.44
CA ILE A 84 3.11 -7.01 -3.49
C ILE A 84 2.51 -6.23 -4.65
N LYS A 85 1.66 -5.23 -4.37
CA LYS A 85 1.10 -4.32 -5.38
C LYS A 85 2.21 -3.73 -6.24
N SER A 86 3.21 -3.09 -5.61
CA SER A 86 4.33 -2.46 -6.31
C SER A 86 5.09 -3.45 -7.21
N GLY A 87 5.36 -4.67 -6.71
CA GLY A 87 6.01 -5.71 -7.49
C GLY A 87 5.18 -6.18 -8.69
N LEU A 88 3.86 -6.26 -8.54
CA LEU A 88 2.96 -6.72 -9.59
C LEU A 88 2.57 -5.63 -10.59
N SER A 89 2.57 -4.34 -10.22
CA SER A 89 2.10 -3.25 -11.09
C SER A 89 2.82 -3.18 -12.44
N ASN A 90 4.10 -3.57 -12.50
CA ASN A 90 4.90 -3.57 -13.74
C ASN A 90 4.81 -4.87 -14.54
N ILE A 91 4.24 -5.92 -13.94
CA ILE A 91 4.35 -7.32 -14.41
C ILE A 91 2.97 -7.88 -14.77
N MET A 92 1.97 -7.60 -13.94
CA MET A 92 0.59 -8.00 -14.08
C MET A 92 -0.31 -6.86 -13.53
N PRO A 93 -0.59 -5.83 -14.34
CA PRO A 93 -1.31 -4.63 -13.90
C PRO A 93 -2.65 -4.94 -13.23
N ASP A 94 -3.42 -5.86 -13.81
CA ASP A 94 -4.74 -6.26 -13.28
C ASP A 94 -4.64 -6.87 -11.88
N ALA A 95 -3.64 -7.74 -11.65
CA ALA A 95 -3.38 -8.30 -10.33
C ALA A 95 -2.85 -7.23 -9.37
N GLY A 96 -2.00 -6.32 -9.85
CA GLY A 96 -1.57 -5.16 -9.07
C GLY A 96 -2.75 -4.29 -8.62
N SER A 97 -3.74 -4.07 -9.49
CA SER A 97 -4.97 -3.32 -9.16
C SER A 97 -5.78 -4.04 -8.09
N ALA A 98 -6.08 -5.34 -8.28
CA ALA A 98 -6.85 -6.11 -7.31
C ALA A 98 -6.17 -6.19 -5.93
N ILE A 99 -4.85 -6.37 -5.89
CA ILE A 99 -4.08 -6.32 -4.63
C ILE A 99 -4.08 -4.91 -4.02
N GLY A 100 -4.08 -3.87 -4.86
CA GLY A 100 -4.23 -2.49 -4.43
C GLY A 100 -5.56 -2.23 -3.72
N GLU A 101 -6.67 -2.68 -4.31
CA GLU A 101 -8.00 -2.60 -3.71
C GLU A 101 -8.05 -3.31 -2.34
N ILE A 102 -7.42 -4.49 -2.22
CA ILE A 102 -7.26 -5.18 -0.94
C ILE A 102 -6.49 -4.32 0.07
N GLY A 103 -5.36 -3.75 -0.34
CA GLY A 103 -4.55 -2.88 0.52
C GLY A 103 -5.31 -1.64 1.00
N ASP A 104 -6.15 -1.05 0.13
CA ASP A 104 -6.95 0.13 0.45
C ASP A 104 -8.08 -0.21 1.42
N MET A 105 -8.79 -1.33 1.20
CA MET A 105 -9.80 -1.83 2.14
C MET A 105 -9.18 -2.13 3.52
N MET A 106 -8.02 -2.77 3.56
CA MET A 106 -7.33 -3.08 4.81
C MET A 106 -6.87 -1.82 5.54
N SER A 107 -6.44 -0.79 4.79
CA SER A 107 -6.05 0.50 5.36
C SER A 107 -7.24 1.23 5.97
N GLY A 108 -8.40 1.21 5.28
CA GLY A 108 -9.64 1.79 5.79
C GLY A 108 -10.11 1.12 7.07
N LEU A 109 -10.12 -0.22 7.10
CA LEU A 109 -10.48 -0.98 8.30
C LEU A 109 -9.56 -0.68 9.49
N LEU A 110 -8.25 -0.51 9.28
CA LEU A 110 -7.33 -0.12 10.35
C LEU A 110 -7.66 1.26 10.94
N VAL A 111 -8.03 2.22 10.08
CA VAL A 111 -8.46 3.56 10.54
C VAL A 111 -9.74 3.46 11.36
N ASP A 112 -10.71 2.66 10.90
CA ASP A 112 -11.98 2.46 11.60
C ASP A 112 -11.77 1.80 12.98
N VAL A 113 -10.90 0.79 13.06
CA VAL A 113 -10.55 0.13 14.33
C VAL A 113 -9.83 1.09 15.28
N GLY A 114 -8.95 1.96 14.77
CA GLY A 114 -8.30 3.00 15.56
C GLY A 114 -9.31 3.98 16.17
N HIS A 115 -10.30 4.42 15.38
CA HIS A 115 -11.37 5.29 15.87
C HIS A 115 -12.24 4.62 16.94
N ILE A 116 -12.63 3.36 16.75
CA ILE A 116 -13.51 2.62 17.69
C ILE A 116 -12.79 2.35 19.02
N SER A 117 -11.50 2.02 18.97
CA SER A 117 -10.71 1.69 20.17
C SER A 117 -10.24 2.91 20.96
N GLY A 118 -10.45 4.14 20.46
CA GLY A 118 -9.91 5.37 21.07
C GLY A 118 -8.38 5.45 21.00
N SER A 119 -7.73 4.55 20.25
CA SER A 119 -6.30 4.55 20.02
C SER A 119 -6.01 5.27 18.70
N THR A 120 -5.30 6.40 18.77
CA THR A 120 -4.76 7.05 17.57
C THR A 120 -3.68 6.15 16.99
N LEU A 121 -4.02 5.32 16.01
CA LEU A 121 -3.03 4.65 15.16
C LEU A 121 -2.27 5.72 14.39
N THR A 122 -1.05 6.02 14.82
CA THR A 122 -0.10 6.83 14.06
C THR A 122 0.40 5.98 12.89
N PHE A 123 -0.15 6.21 11.71
CA PHE A 123 0.45 5.72 10.47
C PHE A 123 1.71 6.55 10.20
N GLU A 124 2.88 5.95 10.39
CA GLU A 124 4.12 6.60 9.93
C GLU A 124 4.11 6.65 8.39
N PRO A 125 4.43 7.82 7.80
CA PRO A 125 4.54 7.94 6.36
C PRO A 125 5.65 7.02 5.83
N GLY A 126 5.32 6.25 4.79
CA GLY A 126 6.23 5.24 4.21
C GLY A 126 7.38 5.81 3.37
N SER A 127 7.49 7.13 3.25
CA SER A 127 8.59 7.84 2.59
C SER A 127 8.72 9.27 3.13
N GLU A 128 9.92 9.86 3.02
CA GLU A 128 10.21 11.24 3.45
C GLU A 128 9.32 12.28 2.72
N ASP A 129 9.01 12.04 1.44
CA ASP A 129 8.10 12.90 0.68
C ASP A 129 6.66 12.84 1.21
N ALA A 130 6.20 11.64 1.59
CA ALA A 130 4.89 11.49 2.21
C ALA A 130 4.82 12.18 3.58
N GLU A 131 5.94 12.19 4.32
CA GLU A 131 6.07 12.88 5.60
C GLU A 131 5.96 14.40 5.44
N LYS A 132 6.62 14.97 4.44
CA LYS A 132 6.52 16.41 4.11
C LYS A 132 5.10 16.81 3.71
N ILE A 133 4.46 16.03 2.85
CA ILE A 133 3.06 16.29 2.42
C ILE A 133 2.10 16.20 3.63
N MET A 134 2.29 15.22 4.51
CA MET A 134 1.47 15.07 5.71
C MET A 134 1.66 16.24 6.68
N ALA A 135 2.90 16.69 6.88
CA ALA A 135 3.21 17.87 7.69
C ALA A 135 2.58 19.15 7.13
N GLU A 136 2.64 19.35 5.82
CA GLU A 136 1.98 20.49 5.15
C GLU A 136 0.46 20.44 5.32
N ALA A 137 -0.16 19.27 5.15
CA ALA A 137 -1.60 19.09 5.32
C ALA A 137 -2.06 19.36 6.76
N MET A 138 -1.28 18.92 7.76
CA MET A 138 -1.54 19.19 9.18
C MET A 138 -1.45 20.68 9.50
N ALA A 139 -0.43 21.37 8.97
CA ALA A 139 -0.26 22.82 9.15
C ALA A 139 -1.44 23.62 8.57
N VAL A 140 -1.91 23.25 7.37
CA VAL A 140 -3.08 23.88 6.75
C VAL A 140 -4.38 23.60 7.53
N ALA A 141 -4.54 22.39 8.06
CA ALA A 141 -5.68 22.04 8.89
C ALA A 141 -5.71 22.82 10.22
N GLU A 142 -4.55 23.02 10.85
CA GLU A 142 -4.38 23.85 12.04
C GLU A 142 -4.77 25.31 11.77
N GLN A 143 -4.26 25.90 10.68
CA GLN A 143 -4.60 27.26 10.27
C GLN A 143 -6.11 27.44 10.06
N LYS A 144 -6.77 26.51 9.34
CA LYS A 144 -8.23 26.54 9.16
C LYS A 144 -9.00 26.37 10.46
N ARG A 145 -8.46 25.65 11.44
CA ARG A 145 -9.05 25.50 12.78
C ARG A 145 -8.99 26.83 13.53
N MET A 146 -7.85 27.53 13.45
CA MET A 146 -7.65 28.84 14.07
C MET A 146 -8.50 29.94 13.42
N GLU A 147 -8.68 29.92 12.09
CA GLU A 147 -9.54 30.86 11.37
C GLU A 147 -11.03 30.69 11.66
N LYS A 148 -11.46 29.48 12.03
CA LYS A 148 -12.87 29.17 12.38
C LYS A 148 -13.21 29.40 13.86
N PHE A 149 -12.26 29.83 14.69
CA PHE A 149 -12.59 30.23 16.06
C PHE A 149 -13.37 31.56 16.03
N PRO A 150 -14.64 31.60 16.50
CA PRO A 150 -15.38 32.85 16.58
C PRO A 150 -14.69 33.78 17.57
N GLN A 151 -14.35 35.01 17.15
CA GLN A 151 -13.91 36.03 18.08
C GLN A 151 -15.07 36.35 19.03
N VAL A 152 -14.86 36.09 20.31
CA VAL A 152 -15.83 36.40 21.36
C VAL A 152 -16.05 37.91 21.35
N PRO A 153 -17.29 38.41 21.22
CA PRO A 153 -17.52 39.85 21.24
C PRO A 153 -17.14 40.39 22.62
N THR A 154 -16.14 41.28 22.67
CA THR A 154 -15.84 42.07 23.86
C THR A 154 -16.99 43.05 24.06
N ASN A 155 -18.01 42.64 24.83
CA ASN A 155 -19.00 43.56 25.35
C ASN A 155 -18.28 44.52 26.31
N ASN A 156 -18.04 45.75 25.84
CA ASN A 156 -17.70 46.87 26.70
C ASN A 156 -18.91 47.14 27.60
N VAL A 157 -18.89 46.56 28.80
CA VAL A 157 -19.87 46.87 29.84
C VAL A 157 -19.45 48.20 30.47
N ASN A 158 -20.08 49.29 30.03
CA ASN A 158 -20.02 50.58 30.70
C ASN A 158 -20.80 50.47 32.01
N PHE A 159 -20.11 50.28 33.14
CA PHE A 159 -20.72 50.38 34.46
C PHE A 159 -20.71 51.85 34.92
N GLY A 160 -21.90 52.46 34.89
CA GLY A 160 -22.17 53.71 35.59
C GLY A 160 -22.05 53.55 37.11
N GLN A 161 -21.77 54.69 37.75
CA GLN A 161 -21.46 54.96 39.15
C GLN A 161 -22.41 54.34 40.21
N PRO A 162 -22.01 54.38 41.50
CA PRO A 162 -22.83 55.13 42.44
C PRO A 162 -22.07 56.01 43.45
N GLU A 163 -22.82 57.00 43.98
CA GLU A 163 -22.54 57.95 45.06
C GLU A 163 -22.06 57.31 46.38
N GLN A 164 -21.15 57.99 47.09
CA GLN A 164 -21.01 58.14 48.57
C GLN A 164 -20.14 59.39 48.81
N SER A 165 -20.32 60.32 49.74
CA SER A 165 -21.28 60.64 50.81
C SER A 165 -21.15 62.14 51.11
#